data_AF-A0A952B5V8-F1
#
_entry.id   AF-A0A952B5V8-F1
#
_cell.length_a   1.000
_cell.length_b   1.000
_cell.length_c   1.000
_cell.angle_alpha   90.00
_cell.angle_beta   90.00
_cell.angle_gamma   90.00
#
_symmetry.space_group_name_H-M   'P 1'
#
loop_
_entity.id
_entity.type
_entity.pdbx_description
1 polymer ?
#
loop_
_entity_poly.entity_id
_entity_poly.type
_entity_poly.pdbx_seq_one_letter_code
_entity_poly.pdbx_strand_id
1 'polypeptide(L)'
;MNDENRPGGLTALAVINFIFSGLSLVVLLGWIIILLVIIGIISTDHMNANQKAQMEAFENLGIPAFILIFVLSLVSGLLLLLSGIGYLKQKKFLGRTLGNIYAVIDIINSVIIIIMFEPEIGGGFDIKTMIGLIYPALTLILLNTTFKEDLTN
;
A
#
# COMPACT_ATOMS: atom_id res chain seq x y z
N MET A 1 -2.20 -19.95 -31.70
CA MET A 1 -2.13 -19.05 -30.53
C MET A 1 -1.24 -17.91 -30.97
N ASN A 2 -1.83 -16.78 -31.36
CA ASN A 2 -1.03 -15.60 -31.64
C ASN A 2 -0.63 -15.04 -30.28
N ASP A 3 0.65 -15.16 -29.93
CA ASP A 3 1.26 -14.36 -28.88
C ASP A 3 1.20 -12.90 -29.34
N GLU A 4 0.05 -12.26 -29.07
CA GLU A 4 -0.05 -10.80 -29.02
C GLU A 4 1.07 -10.35 -28.09
N ASN A 5 2.03 -9.61 -28.66
CA ASN A 5 3.23 -9.11 -27.99
C ASN A 5 2.82 -8.43 -26.67
N ARG A 6 2.89 -9.16 -25.56
CA ARG A 6 2.60 -8.60 -24.24
C ARG A 6 3.59 -7.47 -23.98
N PRO A 7 3.14 -6.24 -23.70
CA PRO A 7 4.05 -5.14 -23.43
C PRO A 7 4.90 -5.50 -22.22
N GLY A 8 6.22 -5.59 -22.40
CA GLY A 8 7.14 -5.94 -21.31
C GLY A 8 6.98 -5.04 -20.08
N GLY A 9 6.56 -3.78 -20.29
CA GLY A 9 6.24 -2.83 -19.24
C GLY A 9 5.02 -3.20 -18.38
N LEU A 10 3.96 -3.79 -18.95
CA LEU A 10 2.81 -4.29 -18.15
C LEU A 10 3.22 -5.48 -17.28
N THR A 11 4.08 -6.36 -17.80
CA THR A 11 4.63 -7.48 -17.02
C THR A 11 5.48 -6.96 -15.87
N ALA A 12 6.34 -5.96 -16.10
CA ALA A 12 7.14 -5.35 -15.05
C ALA A 12 6.27 -4.70 -13.96
N LEU A 13 5.24 -3.95 -14.35
CA LEU A 13 4.27 -3.38 -13.41
C LEU A 13 3.55 -4.46 -12.60
N ALA A 14 3.17 -5.58 -13.23
CA ALA A 14 2.52 -6.68 -12.51
C ALA A 14 3.44 -7.28 -11.44
N VAL A 15 4.72 -7.47 -11.75
CA VAL A 15 5.71 -7.99 -10.80
C VAL A 15 5.85 -7.04 -9.61
N ILE A 16 5.98 -5.73 -9.85
CA ILE A 16 6.08 -4.74 -8.77
C ILE A 16 4.81 -4.75 -7.91
N ASN A 17 3.63 -4.80 -8.53
CA ASN A 17 2.35 -4.92 -7.81
C ASN A 17 2.30 -6.15 -6.90
N PHE A 18 2.77 -7.30 -7.38
CA PHE A 18 2.80 -8.52 -6.56
C PHE A 18 3.80 -8.43 -5.41
N ILE A 19 4.96 -7.80 -5.62
CA ILE A 19 5.91 -7.55 -4.54
C ILE A 19 5.28 -6.66 -3.47
N PHE A 20 4.67 -5.54 -3.86
CA PHE A 20 4.04 -4.62 -2.91
C PHE A 20 2.80 -5.21 -2.23
N SER A 21 2.01 -6.02 -2.95
CA SER A 21 0.94 -6.79 -2.34
C SER A 21 1.48 -7.79 -1.31
N GLY A 22 2.55 -8.51 -1.62
CA GLY A 22 3.22 -9.41 -0.66
C GLY A 22 3.74 -8.67 0.57
N LEU A 23 4.41 -7.52 0.38
CA LEU A 23 4.88 -6.68 1.48
C LEU A 23 3.71 -6.15 2.33
N SER A 24 2.57 -5.83 1.72
CA SER A 24 1.39 -5.38 2.46
C SER A 24 0.89 -6.42 3.47
N LEU A 25 1.02 -7.72 3.16
CA LEU A 25 0.67 -8.79 4.10
C LEU A 25 1.61 -8.80 5.31
N VAL A 26 2.90 -8.57 5.11
CA VAL A 26 3.87 -8.45 6.21
C VAL A 26 3.54 -7.24 7.09
N VAL A 27 3.17 -6.12 6.47
CA VAL A 27 2.74 -4.90 7.18
C VAL A 27 1.47 -5.16 7.99
N LEU A 28 0.47 -5.87 7.44
CA LEU A 28 -0.75 -6.26 8.15
C LEU A 28 -0.47 -7.14 9.38
N LEU A 29 0.49 -8.07 9.29
CA LEU A 29 0.94 -8.83 10.46
C LEU A 29 1.57 -7.93 11.53
N GLY A 30 2.36 -6.94 11.10
CA GLY A 30 2.92 -5.91 12.00
C GLY A 30 1.83 -5.14 12.74
N TRP A 31 0.77 -4.73 12.04
CA TRP A 31 -0.39 -4.10 12.66
C TRP A 31 -1.04 -5.02 13.71
N ILE A 32 -1.27 -6.30 13.40
CA ILE A 32 -1.85 -7.23 14.39
C ILE A 32 -0.99 -7.30 15.65
N ILE A 33 0.33 -7.36 15.52
CA ILE A 33 1.25 -7.38 16.67
C ILE A 33 1.12 -6.09 17.49
N ILE A 34 1.09 -4.92 16.85
CA ILE A 34 0.92 -3.63 17.54
C ILE A 34 -0.41 -3.61 18.31
N LEU A 35 -1.49 -4.10 17.71
CA LEU A 35 -2.79 -4.19 18.39
C LEU A 35 -2.72 -5.07 19.64
N LEU A 36 -2.04 -6.22 19.56
CA LEU A 36 -1.85 -7.13 20.70
C LEU A 36 -1.03 -6.49 21.83
N VAL A 37 -0.08 -5.62 21.50
CA VAL A 37 0.66 -4.80 22.48
C VAL A 37 -0.27 -3.79 23.15
N ILE A 38 -1.02 -3.01 22.37
CA ILE A 38 -1.93 -1.97 22.88
C ILE A 38 -3.00 -2.55 23.83
N ILE A 39 -3.51 -3.75 23.55
CA ILE A 39 -4.51 -4.41 24.43
C ILE A 39 -3.87 -5.22 25.57
N GLY A 40 -2.55 -5.15 25.74
CA GLY A 40 -1.83 -5.73 26.88
C GLY A 40 -1.60 -7.24 26.82
N ILE A 41 -1.73 -7.88 25.67
CA ILE A 41 -1.44 -9.31 25.50
C ILE A 41 0.07 -9.56 25.42
N ILE A 42 0.81 -8.66 24.77
CA ILE A 42 2.27 -8.74 24.64
C ILE A 42 2.91 -7.73 25.61
N SER A 43 3.79 -8.20 26.50
CA SER A 43 4.50 -7.33 27.45
C SER A 43 5.49 -6.40 26.73
N THR A 44 5.57 -5.16 27.23
CA THR A 44 6.50 -4.10 26.78
C THR A 44 7.73 -3.95 27.68
N ASP A 45 7.90 -4.82 28.69
CA ASP A 45 8.93 -4.67 29.74
C ASP A 45 10.37 -4.67 29.19
N HIS A 46 10.58 -5.35 28.06
CA HIS A 46 11.88 -5.45 27.40
C HIS A 46 12.08 -4.45 26.24
N MET A 47 11.14 -3.52 26.03
CA MET A 47 11.25 -2.52 24.97
C MET A 47 12.27 -1.43 25.32
N ASN A 48 13.09 -1.06 24.34
CA ASN A 48 13.98 0.09 24.46
C ASN A 48 13.19 1.42 24.36
N ALA A 49 13.86 2.55 24.65
CA ALA A 49 13.21 3.86 24.65
C ALA A 49 12.53 4.22 23.32
N ASN A 50 13.14 3.88 22.19
CA ASN A 50 12.57 4.17 20.87
C ASN A 50 11.33 3.33 20.60
N GLN A 51 11.34 2.05 20.98
CA GLN A 51 10.19 1.16 20.85
C GLN A 51 9.03 1.62 21.73
N LYS A 52 9.30 2.10 22.96
CA LYS A 52 8.28 2.67 23.84
C LYS A 52 7.66 3.93 23.24
N ALA A 53 8.47 4.86 22.73
CA ALA A 53 7.98 6.06 22.06
C ALA A 53 7.09 5.73 20.85
N GLN A 54 7.46 4.70 20.07
CA GLN A 54 6.62 4.22 18.97
C GLN A 54 5.28 3.64 19.45
N MET A 55 5.27 2.89 20.56
CA MET A 55 4.02 2.35 21.09
C MET A 55 3.12 3.44 21.64
N GLU A 56 3.68 4.41 22.38
CA GLU A 56 2.94 5.58 22.86
C GLU A 56 2.30 6.37 21.70
N ALA A 57 3.04 6.56 20.60
CA ALA A 57 2.51 7.18 19.39
C ALA A 57 1.36 6.37 18.75
N PHE A 58 1.44 5.03 18.73
CA PHE A 58 0.33 4.18 18.26
C PHE A 58 -0.88 4.19 19.21
N GLU A 59 -0.66 4.30 20.52
CA GLU A 59 -1.73 4.45 21.50
C GLU A 59 -2.46 5.79 21.33
N ASN A 60 -1.71 6.87 21.08
CA ASN A 60 -2.25 8.21 20.84
C ASN A 60 -3.12 8.31 19.58
N LEU A 61 -2.85 7.51 18.54
CA LEU A 61 -3.71 7.43 17.36
C LEU A 61 -5.14 6.98 17.70
N GLY A 62 -5.28 6.13 18.72
CA GLY A 62 -6.54 5.53 19.12
C GLY A 62 -7.02 4.40 18.22
N ILE A 63 -7.84 3.52 18.81
CA ILE A 63 -8.37 2.31 18.15
C ILE A 63 -9.13 2.60 16.84
N PRO A 64 -9.96 3.65 16.71
CA PRO A 64 -10.67 3.92 15.46
C PRO A 64 -9.74 4.23 14.28
N ALA A 65 -8.73 5.08 14.50
CA ALA A 65 -7.75 5.40 13.46
C ALA A 65 -6.96 4.16 13.08
N PHE A 66 -6.55 3.37 14.08
CA PHE A 66 -5.86 2.10 13.89
C PHE A 66 -6.63 1.14 12.97
N ILE A 67 -7.92 0.92 13.24
CA ILE A 67 -8.78 0.05 12.43
C ILE A 67 -8.89 0.60 11.00
N LEU A 68 -9.06 1.92 10.84
CA LEU A 68 -9.13 2.55 9.53
C LEU A 68 -7.86 2.30 8.71
N ILE A 69 -6.68 2.52 9.30
CA ILE A 69 -5.37 2.31 8.64
C ILE A 69 -5.19 0.83 8.26
N PHE A 70 -5.58 -0.09 9.15
CA PHE A 70 -5.52 -1.52 8.88
C PHE A 70 -6.39 -1.90 7.67
N VAL A 71 -7.64 -1.43 7.63
CA VAL A 71 -8.57 -1.69 6.53
C VAL A 71 -8.06 -1.08 5.23
N LEU A 72 -7.54 0.16 5.26
CA LEU A 72 -6.95 0.80 4.08
C LEU A 72 -5.74 0.00 3.56
N SER A 73 -4.86 -0.45 4.45
CA SER A 73 -3.70 -1.28 4.08
C SER A 73 -4.14 -2.59 3.42
N LEU A 74 -5.17 -3.25 3.96
CA LEU A 74 -5.73 -4.48 3.39
C LEU A 74 -6.35 -4.24 2.02
N VAL A 75 -7.16 -3.19 1.87
CA VAL A 75 -7.79 -2.83 0.60
C VAL A 75 -6.74 -2.48 -0.45
N SER A 76 -5.73 -1.67 -0.11
CA SER A 76 -4.62 -1.35 -1.02
C SER A 76 -3.86 -2.61 -1.46
N GLY A 77 -3.55 -3.52 -0.52
CA GLY A 77 -2.90 -4.80 -0.82
C GLY A 77 -3.70 -5.68 -1.79
N LEU A 78 -5.02 -5.74 -1.61
CA LEU A 78 -5.93 -6.45 -2.51
C LEU A 78 -6.05 -5.78 -3.88
N LEU A 79 -6.13 -4.44 -3.93
CA LEU A 79 -6.18 -3.72 -5.20
C LEU A 79 -4.88 -3.89 -5.99
N LEU A 80 -3.72 -3.87 -5.34
CA LEU A 80 -2.43 -4.19 -5.95
C LEU A 80 -2.41 -5.60 -6.54
N LEU A 81 -2.87 -6.60 -5.79
CA LEU A 81 -2.96 -7.98 -6.26
C LEU A 81 -3.85 -8.11 -7.50
N LEU A 82 -5.08 -7.58 -7.40
CA LEU A 82 -6.07 -7.69 -8.46
C LEU A 82 -5.66 -6.92 -9.71
N SER A 83 -5.06 -5.73 -9.55
CA SER A 83 -4.53 -4.97 -10.67
C SER A 83 -3.29 -5.60 -11.29
N GLY A 84 -2.42 -6.24 -10.50
CA GLY A 84 -1.31 -7.05 -11.03
C GLY A 84 -1.80 -8.21 -11.90
N ILE A 85 -2.82 -8.94 -11.45
CA ILE A 85 -3.49 -9.97 -12.27
C ILE A 85 -4.10 -9.33 -13.52
N GLY A 86 -4.71 -8.15 -13.36
CA GLY A 86 -5.28 -7.36 -14.44
C GLY A 86 -4.28 -6.96 -15.52
N TYR A 87 -3.06 -6.56 -15.14
CA TYR A 87 -1.98 -6.21 -16.07
C TYR A 87 -1.50 -7.43 -16.86
N LEU A 88 -1.29 -8.58 -16.20
CA LEU A 88 -0.88 -9.82 -16.88
C LEU A 88 -1.94 -10.35 -17.85
N LYS A 89 -3.22 -10.17 -17.50
CA LYS A 89 -4.35 -10.61 -18.31
C LYS A 89 -4.89 -9.52 -19.25
N GLN A 90 -4.27 -8.33 -19.26
CA GLN A 90 -4.69 -7.16 -20.02
C GLN A 90 -6.20 -6.84 -19.87
N LYS A 91 -6.74 -7.04 -18.66
CA LYS A 91 -8.17 -6.81 -18.41
C LYS A 91 -8.43 -5.36 -18.02
N LYS A 92 -9.25 -4.65 -18.79
CA LYS A 92 -9.65 -3.26 -18.53
C LYS A 92 -10.09 -2.99 -17.08
N PHE A 93 -11.01 -3.78 -16.56
CA PHE A 93 -11.53 -3.56 -15.20
C PHE A 93 -10.45 -3.83 -14.15
N LEU A 94 -9.85 -5.03 -14.16
CA LEU A 94 -8.87 -5.41 -13.16
C LEU A 94 -7.60 -4.56 -13.24
N GLY A 95 -7.02 -4.38 -14.42
CA GLY A 95 -5.78 -3.64 -14.59
C GLY A 95 -6.02 -2.14 -14.44
N ARG A 96 -6.72 -1.54 -15.39
CA ARG A 96 -6.84 -0.08 -15.44
C ARG A 96 -7.71 0.50 -14.33
N THR A 97 -8.89 -0.08 -14.11
CA THR A 97 -9.84 0.51 -13.13
C THR A 97 -9.34 0.33 -11.71
N LEU A 98 -8.99 -0.90 -11.31
CA LEU A 98 -8.48 -1.13 -9.95
C LEU A 98 -7.09 -0.54 -9.73
N GLY A 99 -6.22 -0.50 -10.75
CA GLY A 99 -4.91 0.16 -10.65
C GLY A 99 -5.03 1.67 -10.43
N ASN A 100 -5.96 2.34 -11.11
CA ASN A 100 -6.26 3.75 -10.85
C ASN A 100 -6.86 3.98 -9.46
N ILE A 101 -7.81 3.12 -9.03
CA ILE A 101 -8.42 3.22 -7.70
C ILE A 101 -7.36 3.05 -6.62
N TYR A 102 -6.51 2.03 -6.73
CA TYR A 102 -5.37 1.84 -5.84
C TYR A 102 -4.53 3.12 -5.76
N ALA A 103 -4.09 3.63 -6.90
CA ALA A 103 -3.16 4.74 -6.90
C ALA A 103 -3.74 6.02 -6.27
N VAL A 104 -5.03 6.32 -6.52
CA VAL A 104 -5.70 7.45 -5.87
C VAL A 104 -5.81 7.24 -4.35
N ILE A 105 -6.24 6.06 -3.91
CA ILE A 105 -6.36 5.74 -2.48
C ILE A 105 -4.99 5.86 -1.80
N ASP A 106 -3.94 5.33 -2.41
CA ASP A 106 -2.61 5.27 -1.81
C ASP A 106 -1.95 6.67 -1.71
N ILE A 107 -2.20 7.55 -2.69
CA ILE A 107 -1.79 8.96 -2.62
C ILE A 107 -2.51 9.67 -1.47
N ILE A 108 -3.84 9.52 -1.38
CA ILE A 108 -4.64 10.14 -0.31
C ILE A 108 -4.16 9.64 1.05
N ASN A 109 -3.98 8.32 1.18
CA ASN A 109 -3.50 7.69 2.41
C ASN A 109 -2.11 8.19 2.80
N SER A 110 -1.19 8.33 1.84
CA SER A 110 0.15 8.88 2.10
C SER A 110 0.08 10.32 2.63
N VAL A 111 -0.79 11.17 2.07
CA VAL A 111 -1.00 12.54 2.56
C VAL A 111 -1.58 12.53 3.98
N ILE A 112 -2.54 11.65 4.27
CA ILE A 112 -3.12 11.50 5.61
C ILE A 112 -2.03 11.10 6.62
N ILE A 113 -1.19 10.10 6.30
CA ILE A 113 -0.09 9.65 7.17
C ILE A 113 0.88 10.78 7.44
N ILE A 114 1.31 11.52 6.42
CA ILE A 114 2.25 12.66 6.57
C ILE A 114 1.73 13.68 7.59
N ILE A 115 0.42 13.97 7.58
CA ILE A 115 -0.19 15.01 8.40
C ILE A 115 -0.58 14.51 9.79
N MET A 116 -1.09 13.29 9.89
CA MET A 116 -1.73 12.79 11.12
C MET A 116 -0.80 11.98 12.01
N PHE A 117 0.23 11.33 11.46
CA PHE A 117 1.09 10.47 12.26
C PHE A 117 2.17 11.28 12.96
N GLU A 118 2.58 10.82 14.14
CA GLU A 118 3.77 11.32 14.80
C GLU A 118 5.04 10.86 14.05
N PRO A 119 6.12 11.65 14.04
CA PRO A 119 7.38 11.31 13.36
C PRO A 119 7.93 9.92 13.71
N GLU A 120 7.74 9.48 14.96
CA GLU A 120 8.20 8.21 15.53
C GLU A 120 7.65 6.98 14.79
N ILE A 121 6.43 7.10 14.24
CA ILE A 121 5.72 6.02 13.53
C ILE A 121 5.64 6.25 12.02
N GLY A 122 6.41 7.21 11.49
CA GLY A 122 6.47 7.52 10.07
C GLY A 122 5.59 8.69 9.63
N GLY A 123 5.22 9.58 10.56
CA GLY A 123 4.73 10.92 10.22
C GLY A 123 5.78 11.80 9.58
N GLY A 124 5.34 12.87 8.91
CA GLY A 124 6.22 13.75 8.15
C GLY A 124 6.65 13.17 6.80
N PHE A 125 7.65 13.80 6.16
CA PHE A 125 8.13 13.41 4.83
C PHE A 125 9.43 12.60 4.93
N ASP A 126 9.37 11.34 4.52
CA ASP A 126 10.43 10.33 4.62
C ASP A 126 10.51 9.46 3.34
N ILE A 127 11.39 8.46 3.35
CA ILE A 127 11.55 7.56 2.19
C ILE A 127 10.29 6.72 1.94
N LYS A 128 9.55 6.32 2.99
CA LYS A 128 8.36 5.49 2.84
C LYS A 128 7.22 6.26 2.17
N THR A 129 7.02 7.50 2.59
CA THR A 129 6.04 8.42 1.99
C THR A 129 6.43 8.80 0.56
N MET A 130 7.73 8.94 0.25
CA MET A 130 8.18 9.07 -1.14
C MET A 130 7.77 7.86 -1.99
N ILE A 131 7.99 6.63 -1.50
CA ILE A 131 7.58 5.40 -2.21
C ILE A 131 6.06 5.38 -2.38
N GLY A 132 5.31 5.70 -1.32
CA GLY A 132 3.84 5.77 -1.30
C GLY A 132 3.23 6.87 -2.17
N LEU A 133 4.03 7.80 -2.70
CA LEU A 133 3.58 8.83 -3.65
C LEU A 133 4.06 8.55 -5.07
N ILE A 134 5.35 8.22 -5.23
CA ILE A 134 5.98 8.06 -6.55
C ILE A 134 5.39 6.86 -7.28
N TYR A 135 5.27 5.70 -6.61
CA TYR A 135 4.78 4.50 -7.29
C TYR A 135 3.32 4.61 -7.73
N PRO A 136 2.39 5.07 -6.88
CA PRO A 136 1.03 5.39 -7.31
C PRO A 136 0.96 6.42 -8.44
N ALA A 137 1.75 7.49 -8.38
CA ALA A 137 1.78 8.50 -9.44
C ALA A 137 2.25 7.91 -10.78
N LEU A 138 3.31 7.09 -10.77
CA LEU A 138 3.77 6.37 -11.95
C LEU A 138 2.70 5.40 -12.47
N THR A 139 2.00 4.72 -11.56
CA THR A 139 0.89 3.83 -11.93
C THR A 139 -0.20 4.61 -12.67
N LEU A 140 -0.64 5.77 -12.14
CA LEU A 140 -1.62 6.61 -12.82
C LEU A 140 -1.15 7.07 -14.20
N ILE A 141 0.10 7.51 -14.32
CA ILE A 141 0.65 7.95 -15.60
C ILE A 141 0.65 6.77 -16.58
N LEU A 142 1.31 5.67 -16.23
CA LEU A 142 1.52 4.53 -17.13
C LEU A 142 0.20 3.89 -17.58
N LEU A 143 -0.79 3.75 -16.71
CA LEU A 143 -2.08 3.15 -17.08
C LEU A 143 -2.95 4.03 -17.98
N ASN A 144 -2.80 5.36 -17.88
CA ASN A 144 -3.65 6.30 -18.61
C ASN A 144 -2.96 6.91 -19.84
N THR A 145 -1.64 6.79 -19.96
CA THR A 145 -0.87 7.22 -21.13
C THR A 145 -0.29 6.02 -21.88
N THR A 146 0.67 5.30 -21.30
CA THR A 146 1.47 4.28 -21.98
C THR A 146 0.67 3.02 -22.32
N PHE A 147 -0.07 2.45 -21.37
CA PHE A 147 -0.78 1.18 -21.52
C PHE A 147 -2.29 1.37 -21.71
N LYS A 148 -2.69 2.58 -22.10
CA LYS A 148 -4.11 2.93 -22.27
C LYS A 148 -4.78 1.99 -23.26
N GLU A 149 -4.15 1.76 -24.41
CA GLU A 149 -4.69 0.94 -25.50
C GLU A 149 -4.70 -0.54 -25.13
N ASP A 150 -3.63 -1.02 -24.50
CA ASP A 150 -3.49 -2.40 -24.01
C ASP A 150 -4.53 -2.79 -22.94
N LEU A 151 -5.16 -1.80 -22.30
CA LEU A 151 -6.15 -2.01 -21.24
C LEU A 151 -7.54 -1.47 -21.61
N THR A 152 -7.79 -1.13 -22.88
CA THR A 152 -9.12 -0.69 -23.34
C THR A 152 -9.80 -1.61 -24.33
N ASN A 153 -9.03 -2.49 -24.96
CA ASN A 153 -9.52 -3.52 -25.89
C ASN A 153 -10.00 -4.75 -25.12
#